data_AF-A0A512C5G8-F1
#
_entry.id   AF-A0A512C5G8-F1
#
_cell.length_a   1.000
_cell.length_b   1.000
_cell.length_c   1.000
_cell.angle_alpha   90.00
_cell.angle_beta   90.00
_cell.angle_gamma   90.00
#
_symmetry.space_group_name_H-M   'P 1'
#
loop_
_entity.id
_entity.type
_entity.pdbx_description
1 polymer ?
#
loop_
_entity_poly.entity_id
_entity_poly.type
_entity_poly.pdbx_seq_one_letter_code
_entity_poly.pdbx_strand_id
1 'polypeptide(L)'
;MRHNSFTETINERLTAIELVVVRIARAGDQSDLPDLRVLLIDVMGLLKRNPGVEAAADDLYAAAAAVAMDTHEDWQPATRKRRLLTDASLRFCGRTRRAAEEGEPEDRLILRGIAAMYAAQVAHRATSIEIKSSLSR
;
A
#
# COMPACT_ATOMS: atom_id res chain seq x y z
N MET A 1 -5.48 29.27 -9.58
CA MET A 1 -4.41 28.27 -9.75
C MET A 1 -4.97 26.91 -9.36
N ARG A 2 -5.07 25.95 -10.29
CA ARG A 2 -5.50 24.57 -9.99
C ARG A 2 -4.27 23.67 -9.94
N HIS A 3 -3.76 23.39 -8.75
CA HIS A 3 -2.72 22.38 -8.55
C HIS A 3 -3.32 21.15 -7.84
N ASN A 4 -3.20 20.00 -8.50
CA ASN A 4 -2.72 18.73 -7.94
C ASN A 4 -3.53 17.86 -6.94
N SER A 5 -4.86 17.80 -7.01
CA SER A 5 -5.61 16.82 -6.19
C SER A 5 -5.18 15.36 -6.41
N PHE A 6 -4.67 15.01 -7.59
CA PHE A 6 -4.17 13.66 -7.89
C PHE A 6 -2.82 13.37 -7.24
N THR A 7 -1.84 14.27 -7.36
CA THR A 7 -0.54 14.10 -6.70
C THR A 7 -0.70 14.08 -5.19
N GLU A 8 -1.63 14.88 -4.65
CA GLU A 8 -2.00 14.84 -3.24
C GLU A 8 -2.61 13.48 -2.86
N THR A 9 -3.58 12.97 -3.64
CA THR A 9 -4.14 11.62 -3.46
C THR A 9 -3.05 10.54 -3.49
N ILE A 10 -2.11 10.61 -4.44
CA ILE A 10 -0.99 9.67 -4.51
C ILE A 10 -0.12 9.75 -3.26
N ASN A 11 0.24 10.96 -2.81
CA ASN A 11 1.04 11.14 -1.60
C ASN A 11 0.32 10.61 -0.35
N GLU A 12 -0.99 10.84 -0.20
CA GLU A 12 -1.78 10.28 0.90
C GLU A 12 -1.73 8.75 0.92
N ARG A 13 -1.85 8.11 -0.24
CA ARG A 13 -1.78 6.65 -0.37
C ARG A 13 -0.38 6.13 -0.07
N LEU A 14 0.66 6.83 -0.53
CA LEU A 14 2.04 6.50 -0.19
C LEU A 14 2.29 6.59 1.31
N THR A 15 1.76 7.61 2.00
CA THR A 15 1.84 7.72 3.46
C THR A 15 1.12 6.55 4.17
N ALA A 16 -0.04 6.12 3.65
CA ALA A 16 -0.73 4.95 4.20
C ALA A 16 0.11 3.66 4.04
N ILE A 17 0.76 3.48 2.88
CA ILE A 17 1.67 2.34 2.64
C ILE A 17 2.86 2.39 3.59
N GLU A 18 3.51 3.55 3.74
CA GLU A 18 4.63 3.73 4.65
C GLU A 18 4.25 3.38 6.09
N LEU A 19 3.06 3.76 6.55
CA LEU A 19 2.56 3.41 7.88
C LEU A 19 2.42 1.90 8.06
N VAL A 20 1.79 1.19 7.11
CA VAL A 20 1.64 -0.27 7.16
C VAL A 20 3.00 -0.96 7.13
N VAL A 21 3.93 -0.49 6.29
CA VAL A 21 5.32 -0.99 6.24
C VAL A 21 6.02 -0.84 7.60
N VAL A 22 5.84 0.29 8.28
CA VAL A 22 6.40 0.49 9.63
C VAL A 22 5.79 -0.46 10.65
N ARG A 23 4.49 -0.75 10.57
CA ARG A 23 3.85 -1.73 11.45
C ARG A 23 4.41 -3.13 11.22
N ILE A 24 4.47 -3.58 9.96
CA ILE A 24 5.07 -4.87 9.58
C ILE A 24 6.52 -4.99 10.06
N ALA A 25 7.32 -3.95 9.85
CA ALA A 25 8.71 -3.93 10.30
C ALA A 25 8.86 -4.08 11.82
N ARG A 26 7.89 -3.59 12.61
CA ARG A 26 7.93 -3.62 14.08
C ARG A 26 7.31 -4.89 14.66
N ALA A 27 6.10 -5.22 14.25
CA ALA A 27 5.30 -6.32 14.80
C ALA A 27 5.73 -7.69 14.25
N GLY A 28 6.16 -7.75 12.99
CA GLY A 28 6.57 -9.00 12.34
C GLY A 28 5.45 -10.03 12.19
N ASP A 29 4.18 -9.62 12.28
CA ASP A 29 3.04 -10.49 12.07
C ASP A 29 2.42 -10.32 10.67
N GLN A 30 1.63 -11.32 10.25
CA GLN A 30 1.02 -11.38 8.92
C GLN A 30 -0.30 -10.59 8.81
N SER A 31 -0.81 -10.01 9.90
CA SER A 31 -2.13 -9.39 9.92
C SER A 31 -2.22 -8.15 9.02
N ASP A 32 -1.07 -7.51 8.78
CA ASP A 32 -0.93 -6.30 7.97
C ASP A 32 -0.69 -6.57 6.47
N LEU A 33 -0.39 -7.81 6.06
CA LEU A 33 -0.14 -8.15 4.65
C LEU A 33 -1.35 -7.94 3.73
N PRO A 34 -2.59 -8.31 4.14
CA PRO A 34 -3.78 -8.03 3.32
C PRO A 34 -3.99 -6.53 3.09
N ASP A 35 -3.79 -5.71 4.12
CA ASP A 35 -3.90 -4.24 4.02
C ASP A 35 -2.85 -3.68 3.06
N LEU A 36 -1.59 -4.11 3.19
CA LEU A 36 -0.52 -3.71 2.29
C LEU A 36 -0.86 -4.07 0.83
N ARG A 37 -1.36 -5.28 0.58
CA ARG A 37 -1.73 -5.73 -0.77
C ARG A 37 -2.82 -4.85 -1.38
N VAL A 38 -3.83 -4.50 -0.59
CA VAL A 38 -4.93 -3.64 -1.04
C VAL A 38 -4.41 -2.25 -1.42
N LEU A 39 -3.57 -1.64 -0.57
CA LEU A 39 -3.01 -0.33 -0.83
C LEU A 39 -2.12 -0.30 -2.10
N LEU A 40 -1.32 -1.35 -2.32
CA LEU A 40 -0.51 -1.47 -3.54
C LEU A 40 -1.37 -1.55 -4.80
N ILE A 41 -2.44 -2.36 -4.78
CA ILE A 41 -3.39 -2.46 -5.90
C ILE A 41 -4.10 -1.13 -6.13
N ASP A 42 -4.54 -0.44 -5.08
CA ASP A 42 -5.20 0.86 -5.19
C ASP A 42 -4.29 1.89 -5.87
N VAL A 43 -3.05 2.04 -5.40
CA VAL A 43 -2.06 2.97 -5.97
C VAL A 43 -1.72 2.64 -7.41
N MET A 44 -1.45 1.37 -7.72
CA MET A 44 -1.17 0.96 -9.10
C MET A 44 -2.38 1.18 -10.00
N GLY A 45 -3.59 0.99 -9.46
CA GLY A 45 -4.83 1.33 -10.13
C GLY A 45 -4.83 2.80 -10.54
N LEU A 46 -4.52 3.72 -9.63
CA LEU A 46 -4.51 5.17 -9.89
C LEU A 46 -3.54 5.64 -10.99
N LEU A 47 -2.59 4.81 -11.42
CA LEU A 47 -1.59 5.15 -12.42
C LEU A 47 -1.91 4.52 -13.77
N LYS A 48 -1.36 5.09 -14.85
CA LYS A 48 -1.16 4.31 -16.09
C LYS A 48 -0.26 3.12 -15.78
N ARG A 49 -0.54 2.00 -16.46
CA ARG A 49 0.31 0.80 -16.39
C ARG A 49 1.78 1.19 -16.54
N ASN A 50 2.55 0.89 -15.51
CA ASN A 50 3.96 1.22 -15.43
C ASN A 50 4.70 -0.02 -14.89
N PRO A 51 5.36 -0.78 -15.76
CA PRO A 51 6.05 -2.02 -15.36
C PRO A 51 7.10 -1.81 -14.26
N GLY A 52 7.71 -0.63 -14.20
CA GLY A 52 8.66 -0.28 -13.15
C GLY A 52 8.01 -0.08 -11.77
N VAL A 53 6.77 0.42 -11.73
CA VAL A 53 5.98 0.53 -10.49
C VAL A 53 5.43 -0.85 -10.09
N GLU A 54 4.92 -1.63 -11.05
CA GLU A 54 4.41 -2.99 -10.82
C GLU A 54 5.49 -3.89 -10.20
N ALA A 55 6.69 -3.92 -10.79
CA ALA A 55 7.81 -4.69 -10.24
C ALA A 55 8.23 -4.20 -8.84
N ALA A 56 8.21 -2.89 -8.59
CA ALA A 56 8.54 -2.35 -7.27
C ALA A 56 7.46 -2.67 -6.21
N ALA A 57 6.20 -2.79 -6.61
CA ALA A 57 5.11 -3.21 -5.74
C ALA A 57 5.26 -4.69 -5.36
N ASP A 58 5.58 -5.55 -6.33
CA ASP A 58 5.85 -6.97 -6.11
C ASP A 58 7.06 -7.16 -5.17
N ASP A 59 8.15 -6.42 -5.40
CA ASP A 59 9.34 -6.41 -4.54
C ASP A 59 9.01 -5.99 -3.09
N LEU A 60 8.20 -4.94 -2.94
CA LEU A 60 7.78 -4.44 -1.62
C LEU A 60 6.92 -5.47 -0.90
N TYR A 61 5.95 -6.07 -1.57
CA TYR A 61 5.11 -7.10 -0.98
C TYR A 61 5.92 -8.32 -0.57
N ALA A 62 6.84 -8.78 -1.44
CA ALA A 62 7.73 -9.91 -1.13
C ALA A 62 8.63 -9.63 0.09
N ALA A 63 9.19 -8.42 0.19
CA ALA A 63 10.00 -8.02 1.34
C ALA A 63 9.18 -7.94 2.64
N ALA A 64 7.95 -7.43 2.56
CA ALA A 64 7.04 -7.37 3.70
C ALA A 64 6.63 -8.77 4.17
N ALA A 65 6.30 -9.64 3.23
CA ALA A 65 5.97 -11.04 3.45
C ALA A 65 7.13 -11.80 4.12
N ALA A 66 8.37 -11.56 3.69
CA ALA A 66 9.56 -12.14 4.29
C ALA A 66 9.83 -11.70 5.74
N VAL A 67 9.42 -10.47 6.12
CA VAL A 67 9.48 -9.97 7.50
C VAL A 67 8.34 -10.56 8.34
N ALA A 68 7.13 -10.62 7.80
CA ALA A 68 5.93 -11.08 8.51
C ALA A 68 5.85 -12.61 8.69
N MET A 69 6.52 -13.38 7.83
CA MET A 69 6.62 -14.84 7.94
C MET A 69 7.84 -15.31 8.75
N ASP A 70 8.62 -14.38 9.32
CA ASP A 70 9.82 -14.68 10.11
C ASP A 70 9.45 -15.25 11.48
N THR A 71 8.93 -16.47 11.48
CA THR A 71 8.50 -17.23 12.66
C THR A 71 9.58 -18.19 13.17
N HIS A 72 10.65 -18.39 12.39
CA HIS A 72 11.77 -19.25 12.73
C HIS A 72 13.08 -18.59 12.30
N GLU A 73 14.02 -18.48 13.24
CA GLU A 73 15.46 -18.39 12.95
C GLU A 73 15.74 -19.31 11.75
N ASP A 74 16.29 -18.81 10.63
CA ASP A 74 17.27 -19.58 9.85
C ASP A 74 17.74 -18.92 8.55
N TRP A 75 17.01 -17.97 7.93
CA TRP A 75 17.43 -17.51 6.58
C TRP A 75 18.08 -16.13 6.46
N GLN A 76 17.75 -15.13 7.29
CA GLN A 76 18.48 -13.86 7.37
C GLN A 76 18.27 -13.20 8.74
N PRO A 77 19.25 -12.44 9.28
CA PRO A 77 19.02 -11.65 10.49
C PRO A 77 17.84 -10.70 10.33
N ALA A 78 16.96 -10.61 11.33
CA ALA A 78 15.78 -9.73 11.30
C ALA A 78 16.11 -8.29 10.87
N THR A 79 17.27 -7.77 11.26
CA THR A 79 17.79 -6.46 10.84
C THR A 79 17.97 -6.33 9.32
N ARG A 80 18.45 -7.38 8.64
CA ARG A 80 18.65 -7.38 7.19
C ARG A 80 17.31 -7.37 6.46
N LYS A 81 16.35 -8.19 6.88
CA LYS A 81 15.00 -8.22 6.28
C LYS A 81 14.27 -6.90 6.44
N ARG A 82 14.35 -6.29 7.63
CA ARG A 82 13.81 -4.94 7.89
C ARG A 82 14.44 -3.88 6.99
N ARG A 83 15.77 -3.91 6.81
CA ARG A 83 16.45 -2.99 5.89
C ARG A 83 15.97 -3.19 4.45
N LEU A 84 15.86 -4.43 3.98
CA LEU A 84 15.36 -4.73 2.64
C LEU A 84 13.93 -4.23 2.43
N LEU A 85 13.06 -4.38 3.43
CA LEU A 85 11.70 -3.83 3.43
C LEU A 85 11.71 -2.29 3.33
N THR A 86 12.54 -1.61 4.12
CA THR A 86 12.68 -0.14 4.04
C THR A 86 13.18 0.30 2.67
N ASP A 87 14.21 -0.35 2.13
CA ASP A 87 14.77 -0.02 0.81
C ASP A 87 13.75 -0.26 -0.31
N ALA A 88 12.95 -1.34 -0.23
CA ALA A 88 11.88 -1.63 -1.18
C ALA A 88 10.77 -0.56 -1.12
N SER A 89 10.39 -0.14 0.08
CA SER A 89 9.40 0.93 0.28
C SER A 89 9.86 2.25 -0.34
N LEU A 90 11.12 2.66 -0.10
CA LEU A 90 11.70 3.87 -0.69
C LEU A 90 11.71 3.82 -2.22
N ARG A 91 12.08 2.67 -2.80
CA ARG A 91 12.07 2.49 -4.26
C ARG A 91 10.66 2.56 -4.84
N PHE A 92 9.70 1.92 -4.20
CA PHE A 92 8.30 1.97 -4.62
C PHE A 92 7.77 3.41 -4.56
N CYS A 93 7.90 4.10 -3.43
CA CYS A 93 7.46 5.49 -3.27
C CYS A 93 8.08 6.43 -4.30
N GLY A 94 9.39 6.29 -4.56
CA GLY A 94 10.10 7.09 -5.56
C GLY A 94 9.58 6.88 -6.99
N ARG A 95 9.38 5.62 -7.38
CA ARG A 95 8.86 5.28 -8.72
C ARG A 95 7.42 5.69 -8.91
N THR A 96 6.57 5.48 -7.91
CA THR A 96 5.16 5.88 -7.92
C THR A 96 5.01 7.39 -8.05
N ARG A 97 5.78 8.18 -7.29
CA ARG A 97 5.74 9.64 -7.39
C ARG A 97 6.14 10.12 -8.78
N ARG A 98 7.22 9.58 -9.32
CA ARG A 98 7.65 9.88 -10.68
C ARG A 98 6.59 9.51 -11.73
N ALA A 99 5.99 8.33 -11.62
CA ALA A 99 4.92 7.91 -12.53
C ALA A 99 3.68 8.80 -12.43
N ALA A 100 3.36 9.31 -11.24
CA ALA A 100 2.25 10.25 -11.03
C ALA A 100 2.51 11.64 -11.64
N GLU A 101 3.77 12.07 -11.65
CA GLU A 101 4.20 13.33 -12.30
C GLU A 101 4.17 13.21 -13.83
N GLU A 102 4.49 12.03 -14.37
CA GLU A 102 4.50 11.72 -15.81
C GLU A 102 3.08 11.45 -16.39
N GLY A 103 2.04 11.35 -15.56
CA GLY A 103 0.67 11.00 -15.97
C GLY A 103 -0.21 12.19 -16.39
N GLU A 104 -0.79 12.12 -17.59
CA GLU A 104 -1.76 13.07 -18.16
C GLU A 104 -3.04 13.25 -17.30
N PRO A 105 -3.72 14.42 -17.37
CA PRO A 105 -4.81 14.77 -16.47
C PRO A 105 -6.16 14.07 -16.73
N GLU A 106 -6.42 13.55 -17.93
CA GLU A 106 -7.73 13.00 -18.32
C GLU A 106 -7.99 11.58 -17.78
N ASP A 107 -6.94 10.77 -17.59
CA ASP A 107 -7.05 9.41 -17.03
C ASP A 107 -7.36 9.41 -15.51
N ARG A 108 -7.21 10.56 -14.85
CA ARG A 108 -7.39 10.73 -13.40
C ARG A 108 -8.85 10.63 -12.94
N LEU A 109 -9.82 10.81 -13.84
CA LEU A 109 -11.26 10.86 -13.48
C LEU A 109 -11.90 9.46 -13.39
N ILE A 110 -11.51 8.55 -14.28
CA ILE A 110 -12.05 7.18 -14.33
C ILE A 110 -11.59 6.39 -13.10
N LEU A 111 -10.32 6.52 -12.75
CA LEU A 111 -9.70 5.82 -11.62
C LEU A 111 -10.18 6.32 -10.25
N ARG A 112 -10.48 7.62 -10.14
CA ARG A 112 -11.06 8.19 -8.93
C ARG A 112 -12.45 7.62 -8.61
N GLY A 113 -13.25 7.29 -9.64
CA GLY A 113 -14.55 6.66 -9.47
C GLY A 113 -14.45 5.23 -8.92
N ILE A 114 -13.51 4.44 -9.45
CA ILE A 114 -13.31 3.05 -9.05
C ILE A 114 -12.71 2.94 -7.63
N ALA A 115 -11.69 3.75 -7.34
CA ALA A 115 -11.07 3.79 -6.01
C ALA A 115 -12.07 4.27 -4.91
N ALA A 116 -12.94 5.25 -5.23
CA ALA A 116 -13.97 5.72 -4.31
C ALA A 116 -15.01 4.64 -3.99
N MET A 117 -15.42 3.84 -4.98
CA MET A 117 -16.33 2.71 -4.76
C MET A 117 -15.69 1.64 -3.86
N TYR A 118 -14.40 1.38 -4.02
CA TYR A 118 -13.69 0.39 -3.23
C TYR A 118 -13.47 0.85 -1.78
N ALA A 119 -13.08 2.11 -1.58
CA ALA A 119 -12.98 2.71 -0.24
C ALA A 119 -14.34 2.68 0.51
N ALA A 120 -15.44 2.94 -0.19
CA ALA A 120 -16.78 2.84 0.39
C ALA A 120 -17.13 1.40 0.81
N GLN A 121 -16.73 0.38 0.04
CA GLN A 121 -16.91 -1.03 0.42
C GLN A 121 -16.08 -1.43 1.64
N VAL A 122 -14.83 -0.97 1.74
CA VAL A 122 -13.97 -1.23 2.90
C VAL A 122 -14.54 -0.57 4.15
N ALA A 123 -14.95 0.70 4.07
CA ALA A 123 -15.58 1.41 5.17
C ALA A 123 -16.88 0.71 5.63
N HIS A 124 -17.71 0.24 4.70
CA HIS A 124 -18.91 -0.53 5.02
C HIS A 124 -18.60 -1.87 5.71
N ARG A 125 -17.46 -2.49 5.38
CA ARG A 125 -17.03 -3.75 5.99
C ARG A 125 -16.50 -3.54 7.41
N ALA A 126 -15.77 -2.45 7.66
CA ALA A 126 -15.31 -2.06 8.99
C ALA A 126 -16.50 -1.78 9.94
N THR A 127 -17.51 -1.02 9.49
CA THR A 127 -18.71 -0.75 10.29
C THR A 127 -19.55 -2.00 10.55
N SER A 128 -19.59 -2.94 9.60
CA SER A 128 -20.31 -4.21 9.78
C SER A 128 -19.65 -5.14 10.80
N ILE A 129 -18.34 -5.01 11.02
CA ILE A 129 -17.59 -5.76 12.04
C ILE A 129 -17.83 -5.15 13.43
N GLU A 130 -17.86 -3.81 13.54
CA GLU A 130 -18.16 -3.11 14.80
C GLU A 130 -19.58 -3.40 15.30
N ILE A 131 -20.58 -3.39 14.40
CA ILE A 131 -21.98 -3.67 14.77
C ILE A 131 -22.14 -5.11 15.29
N LYS A 132 -21.49 -6.10 14.67
CA LYS A 132 -21.54 -7.50 15.14
C LYS A 132 -20.82 -7.70 16.47
N SER A 133 -19.74 -6.96 16.74
CA SER A 133 -19.03 -7.03 18.02
C SER A 133 -19.80 -6.38 19.18
N SER A 134 -20.67 -5.41 18.85
CA SER A 134 -21.52 -4.69 19.80
C SER A 134 -22.83 -5.42 20.14
N LEU A 135 -23.29 -6.30 19.25
CA LEU A 135 -24.55 -7.04 19.42
C LEU A 135 -24.39 -8.40 20.13
N SER A 136 -23.15 -8.76 20.49
CA SER A 136 -22.81 -10.07 21.09
C SER A 136 -22.35 -9.95 22.56
N ARG A 137 -22.65 -8.83 23.24
CA ARG A 137 -22.47 -8.63 24.68
C ARG A 137 -23.80 -8.63 25.41
#